data_AF-A0A7S3NFK4-F1
#
_entry.id   AF-A0A7S3NFK4-F1
#
_cell.length_a   1.000
_cell.length_b   1.000
_cell.length_c   1.000
_cell.angle_alpha   90.00
_cell.angle_beta   90.00
_cell.angle_gamma   90.00
#
_symmetry.space_group_name_H-M   'P 1'
#
loop_
_entity.id
_entity.type
_entity.pdbx_description
1 polymer ?
#
loop_
_entity_poly.entity_id
_entity_poly.type
_entity_poly.pdbx_seq_one_letter_code
_entity_poly.pdbx_strand_id
1 'polypeptide(L)'
;MEDCSKDSEQIPPQKEALSAEGEESKDVEENPATYERLIELLKENNIEYKLTTHKPTKTSQESADVRGATLASGAKAMLIVDHSKKFNLVYFLCVMSAARKISWKKVKGIIGTKKLRLATVEEVIAKTGC
;
A
#
# COMPACT_ATOMS: atom_id res chain seq x y z
N MET A 1 23.00 -49.14 -36.74
CA MET A 1 23.93 -49.64 -35.72
C MET A 1 24.31 -48.42 -34.92
N GLU A 2 23.41 -48.05 -34.00
CA GLU A 2 23.56 -48.29 -32.53
C GLU A 2 24.37 -47.12 -31.95
N ASP A 3 24.03 -46.46 -30.84
CA ASP A 3 23.15 -46.75 -29.70
C ASP A 3 22.95 -45.40 -28.99
N CYS A 4 21.73 -44.94 -28.68
CA CYS A 4 21.05 -45.06 -27.39
C CYS A 4 21.88 -44.84 -26.11
N SER A 5 21.34 -43.94 -25.27
CA SER A 5 21.47 -43.84 -23.80
C SER A 5 22.65 -43.06 -23.20
N LYS A 6 22.36 -41.93 -22.55
CA LYS A 6 22.05 -41.88 -21.10
C LYS A 6 21.67 -40.48 -20.62
N ASP A 7 20.63 -40.47 -19.80
CA ASP A 7 20.08 -39.36 -19.02
C ASP A 7 21.11 -38.63 -18.14
N SER A 8 20.90 -37.33 -17.97
CA SER A 8 20.87 -36.74 -16.62
C SER A 8 20.07 -35.44 -16.64
N GLU A 9 18.98 -35.48 -15.90
CA GLU A 9 18.24 -34.34 -15.36
C GLU A 9 19.16 -33.24 -14.84
N GLN A 10 18.96 -32.03 -15.33
CA GLN A 10 19.04 -30.84 -14.47
C GLN A 10 18.02 -29.81 -14.93
N ILE A 11 16.88 -29.82 -14.24
CA ILE A 11 15.84 -28.79 -14.31
C ILE A 11 16.49 -27.45 -13.90
N PRO A 12 16.39 -26.39 -14.72
CA PRO A 12 16.95 -25.10 -14.32
C PRO A 12 16.13 -24.52 -13.16
N PRO A 13 16.77 -23.96 -12.11
CA PRO A 13 16.06 -23.29 -11.04
C PRO A 13 15.40 -22.02 -11.58
N GLN A 14 14.08 -22.06 -11.73
CA GLN A 14 13.25 -20.87 -11.94
C GLN A 14 13.26 -20.04 -10.65
N LYS A 15 14.21 -19.12 -10.53
CA LYS A 15 14.07 -17.99 -9.60
C LYS A 15 13.22 -16.92 -10.31
N GLU A 16 11.94 -16.93 -9.98
CA GLU A 16 11.06 -15.78 -10.13
C GLU A 16 11.66 -14.59 -9.36
N ALA A 17 12.39 -13.75 -10.09
CA ALA A 17 12.54 -12.35 -9.74
C ALA A 17 11.60 -11.59 -10.68
N LEU A 18 10.32 -11.49 -10.30
CA LEU A 18 9.42 -10.53 -10.91
C LEU A 18 9.85 -9.15 -10.38
N SER A 19 10.81 -8.56 -11.09
CA SER A 19 11.17 -7.16 -10.98
C SER A 19 9.92 -6.35 -11.30
N ALA A 20 9.29 -5.82 -10.26
CA ALA A 20 8.37 -4.70 -10.41
C ALA A 20 9.23 -3.50 -10.82
N GLU A 21 9.50 -3.41 -12.12
CA GLU A 21 9.94 -2.18 -12.78
C GLU A 21 8.88 -1.14 -12.43
N GLY A 22 9.23 -0.23 -11.52
CA GLY A 22 8.36 0.86 -11.11
C GLY A 22 8.17 1.79 -12.30
N GLU A 23 6.99 1.75 -12.91
CA GLU A 23 6.57 2.76 -13.86
C GLU A 23 6.73 4.15 -13.20
N GLU A 24 7.40 5.03 -13.93
CA GLU A 24 7.71 6.41 -13.54
C GLU A 24 6.38 7.16 -13.29
N SER A 25 6.02 7.31 -12.01
CA SER A 25 4.79 7.98 -11.60
C SER A 25 4.94 9.47 -11.87
N LYS A 26 4.07 10.02 -12.74
CA LYS A 26 3.87 11.46 -12.91
C LYS A 26 3.75 12.11 -11.53
N ASP A 27 4.58 13.10 -11.25
CA ASP A 27 4.58 13.83 -9.98
C ASP A 27 3.20 14.46 -9.75
N VAL A 28 2.40 13.82 -8.89
CA VAL A 28 1.17 14.43 -8.36
C VAL A 28 1.64 15.43 -7.31
N GLU A 29 1.42 16.71 -7.57
CA GLU A 29 1.75 17.80 -6.65
C GLU A 29 0.99 17.59 -5.33
N GLU A 30 1.72 17.35 -4.23
CA GLU A 30 1.14 17.14 -2.90
C GLU A 30 0.48 18.43 -2.40
N ASN A 31 -0.80 18.37 -2.02
CA ASN A 31 -1.53 19.52 -1.52
C ASN A 31 -1.18 19.80 -0.03
N PRO A 32 -0.58 20.96 0.32
CA PRO A 32 -0.19 21.27 1.69
C PRO A 32 -1.38 21.41 2.65
N ALA A 33 -2.59 21.68 2.15
CA ALA A 33 -3.77 21.91 2.98
C ALA A 33 -4.13 20.72 3.87
N THR A 34 -3.90 19.48 3.40
CA THR A 34 -4.17 18.27 4.19
C THR A 34 -3.21 18.19 5.38
N TYR A 35 -1.94 18.51 5.19
CA TYR A 35 -0.95 18.54 6.26
C TYR A 35 -1.30 19.61 7.32
N GLU A 36 -1.60 20.83 6.88
CA GLU A 36 -1.95 21.93 7.78
C GLU A 36 -3.17 21.59 8.64
N ARG A 37 -4.23 21.06 8.01
CA ARG A 37 -5.44 20.61 8.70
C ARG A 37 -5.17 19.51 9.74
N LEU A 38 -4.28 18.56 9.43
CA LEU A 38 -3.91 17.51 10.39
C LEU A 38 -3.16 18.08 11.60
N ILE A 39 -2.23 19.01 11.37
CA ILE A 39 -1.48 19.67 12.46
C ILE A 39 -2.41 20.49 13.35
N GLU A 40 -3.34 21.25 12.76
CA GLU A 40 -4.34 22.00 13.51
C GLU A 40 -5.23 21.07 14.36
N LEU A 41 -5.74 19.99 13.76
CA LEU A 41 -6.58 19.03 14.47
C LEU A 41 -5.87 18.41 15.68
N LEU A 42 -4.59 18.06 15.54
CA LEU A 42 -3.80 17.51 16.66
C LEU A 42 -3.59 18.55 17.76
N LYS A 43 -3.30 19.81 17.41
CA LYS A 43 -3.14 20.91 18.36
C LYS A 43 -4.43 21.22 19.11
N GLU A 44 -5.55 21.35 18.40
CA GLU A 44 -6.87 21.64 19.00
C GLU A 44 -7.29 20.56 20.01
N ASN A 45 -6.94 19.30 19.73
CA ASN A 45 -7.24 18.17 20.60
C ASN A 45 -6.14 17.90 21.65
N ASN A 46 -5.11 18.73 21.75
CA ASN A 46 -3.97 18.57 22.66
C ASN A 46 -3.30 17.18 22.56
N ILE A 47 -3.20 16.64 21.35
CA ILE A 47 -2.56 15.35 21.10
C ILE A 47 -1.06 15.56 20.94
N GLU A 48 -0.26 14.89 21.76
CA GLU A 48 1.21 14.94 21.66
C GLU A 48 1.69 14.27 20.36
N TYR A 49 2.58 14.94 19.64
CA TYR A 49 3.20 14.40 18.44
C TYR A 49 4.63 14.93 18.26
N LYS A 50 5.45 14.18 17.51
CA LYS A 50 6.78 14.60 17.07
C LYS A 50 6.78 14.78 15.56
N LEU A 51 7.13 15.97 15.09
CA LEU A 51 7.31 16.25 13.66
C LEU A 51 8.77 16.02 13.27
N THR A 52 9.01 15.31 12.16
CA THR A 52 10.35 15.06 11.60
C THR A 52 10.31 15.30 10.11
N THR A 53 11.23 16.11 9.58
CA THR A 53 11.35 16.40 8.14
C THR A 53 12.45 15.54 7.53
N HIS A 54 12.17 14.94 6.38
CA HIS A 54 13.11 14.08 5.66
C HIS A 54 12.88 14.12 4.15
N LYS A 55 13.84 13.61 3.38
CA LYS A 55 13.68 13.44 1.93
C LYS A 55 12.63 12.34 1.62
N PRO A 56 11.95 12.39 0.47
CA PRO A 56 11.01 11.34 0.07
C PRO A 56 11.66 9.96 0.13
N THR A 57 10.93 8.99 0.67
CA THR A 57 11.37 7.60 0.80
C THR A 57 10.54 6.71 -0.10
N LYS A 58 11.15 5.74 -0.78
CA LYS A 58 10.45 4.85 -1.72
C LYS A 58 9.93 3.57 -1.07
N THR A 59 10.54 3.13 0.03
CA THR A 59 10.17 1.87 0.68
C THR A 59 9.74 2.09 2.12
N SER A 60 8.83 1.25 2.62
CA SER A 60 8.39 1.33 4.01
C SER A 60 9.53 1.10 5.01
N GLN A 61 10.57 0.36 4.62
CA GLN A 61 11.76 0.14 5.45
C GLN A 61 12.58 1.43 5.57
N GLU A 62 12.85 2.10 4.45
CA GLU A 62 13.53 3.40 4.43
C GLU A 62 12.78 4.43 5.29
N SER A 63 11.44 4.50 5.17
CA SER A 63 10.63 5.37 6.04
C SER A 63 10.73 5.01 7.53
N ALA A 64 10.90 3.73 7.86
CA ALA A 64 11.04 3.28 9.25
C ALA A 64 12.41 3.70 9.83
N ASP A 65 13.47 3.53 9.06
CA ASP A 65 14.84 3.90 9.44
C ASP A 65 14.96 5.40 9.68
N VAL A 66 14.39 6.22 8.79
CA VAL A 66 14.33 7.69 8.93
C VAL A 66 13.58 8.12 10.19
N ARG A 67 12.54 7.38 10.58
CA ARG A 67 11.77 7.66 11.80
C ARG A 67 12.45 7.13 13.07
N GLY A 68 13.52 6.33 12.94
CA GLY A 68 14.10 5.60 14.07
C GLY A 68 13.10 4.63 14.70
N ALA A 69 12.17 4.10 13.91
CA ALA A 69 11.05 3.28 14.37
C ALA A 69 11.08 1.90 13.72
N THR A 70 10.41 0.92 14.34
CA THR A 70 10.28 -0.40 13.72
C THR A 70 9.36 -0.34 12.50
N LEU A 71 9.57 -1.22 11.51
CA LEU A 71 8.66 -1.34 10.38
C LEU A 71 7.22 -1.68 10.85
N ALA A 72 7.10 -2.51 11.89
CA ALA A 72 5.82 -2.95 12.42
C ALA A 72 5.00 -1.82 13.06
N SER A 73 5.64 -0.80 13.64
CA SER A 73 4.97 0.37 14.21
C SER A 73 4.45 1.34 13.15
N GLY A 74 4.91 1.24 11.90
CA GLY A 74 4.32 2.00 10.81
C GLY A 74 2.90 1.52 10.48
N ALA A 75 2.05 2.44 10.02
CA ALA A 75 0.73 2.10 9.48
C ALA A 75 0.72 2.25 7.95
N LYS A 76 -0.01 1.36 7.27
CA LYS A 76 -0.43 1.51 5.87
C LYS A 76 -1.93 1.74 5.88
N ALA A 77 -2.38 2.72 5.11
CA ALA A 77 -3.80 2.99 4.89
C ALA A 77 -4.10 2.75 3.41
N MET A 78 -5.04 1.84 3.12
CA MET A 78 -5.47 1.53 1.77
C MET A 78 -6.95 1.83 1.62
N LEU A 79 -7.30 2.60 0.60
CA LEU A 79 -8.69 2.91 0.28
C LEU A 79 -9.27 1.80 -0.60
N ILE A 80 -10.29 1.12 -0.09
CA ILE A 80 -10.95 -0.02 -0.73
C ILE A 80 -12.35 0.40 -1.13
N VAL A 81 -12.76 0.03 -2.34
CA VAL A 81 -14.06 0.36 -2.91
C VAL A 81 -14.90 -0.91 -3.05
N ASP A 82 -16.07 -0.92 -2.42
CA ASP A 82 -17.14 -1.85 -2.76
C ASP A 82 -17.91 -1.32 -3.97
N HIS A 83 -17.83 -2.05 -5.07
CA HIS A 83 -18.52 -1.76 -6.33
C HIS A 83 -19.62 -2.78 -6.59
N SER A 84 -20.17 -3.39 -5.54
CA SER A 84 -21.31 -4.29 -5.64
C SER A 84 -22.54 -3.62 -6.26
N LYS A 85 -22.75 -2.33 -5.98
CA LYS A 85 -23.82 -1.50 -6.53
C LYS A 85 -23.27 -0.55 -7.58
N LYS A 86 -23.86 -0.57 -8.79
CA LYS A 86 -23.39 0.24 -9.94
C LYS A 86 -23.39 1.76 -9.70
N PHE A 87 -24.36 2.26 -8.93
CA PHE A 87 -24.57 3.71 -8.74
C PHE A 87 -24.25 4.20 -7.33
N ASN A 88 -23.75 3.34 -6.45
CA ASN A 88 -23.47 3.72 -5.07
C ASN A 88 -22.22 2.98 -4.59
N LEU A 89 -21.07 3.59 -4.86
CA LEU A 89 -19.77 3.09 -4.42
C LEU A 89 -19.59 3.39 -2.93
N VAL A 90 -19.21 2.37 -2.16
CA VAL A 90 -18.88 2.52 -0.74
C VAL A 90 -17.38 2.40 -0.57
N TYR A 91 -16.80 3.33 0.18
CA TYR A 91 -15.36 3.42 0.42
C TYR A 91 -15.03 2.99 1.85
N PHE A 92 -13.97 2.20 2.01
CA PHE A 92 -13.45 1.72 3.29
C PHE A 92 -11.97 2.06 3.39
N LEU A 93 -11.56 2.69 4.49
CA LEU A 93 -10.15 2.90 4.80
C LEU A 93 -9.61 1.73 5.63
N CYS A 94 -8.79 0.88 5.02
CA CYS A 94 -8.17 -0.25 5.70
C CYS A 94 -6.81 0.15 6.26
N VAL A 95 -6.73 0.30 7.59
CA VAL A 95 -5.50 0.65 8.30
C VAL A 95 -4.90 -0.61 8.94
N MET A 96 -3.61 -0.87 8.67
CA MET A 96 -2.89 -2.01 9.24
C MET A 96 -1.40 -1.72 9.42
N SER A 97 -0.72 -2.53 10.24
CA SER A 97 0.73 -2.47 10.38
C SER A 97 1.46 -2.60 9.03
N ALA A 98 2.50 -1.79 8.82
CA ALA A 98 3.28 -1.77 7.60
C ALA A 98 4.10 -3.06 7.37
N ALA A 99 4.29 -3.89 8.40
CA ALA A 99 4.91 -5.21 8.24
C ALA A 99 3.96 -6.25 7.62
N ARG A 100 2.65 -5.97 7.54
CA ARG A 100 1.64 -6.94 7.08
C ARG A 100 1.28 -6.75 5.61
N LYS A 101 0.84 -7.86 5.01
CA LYS A 101 0.20 -7.90 3.69
C LYS A 101 -1.32 -8.03 3.86
N ILE A 102 -2.06 -7.33 3.01
CA ILE A 102 -3.52 -7.42 2.99
C ILE A 102 -3.96 -8.83 2.58
N SER A 103 -4.95 -9.37 3.30
CA SER A 103 -5.62 -10.61 2.90
C SER A 103 -7.01 -10.27 2.38
N TRP A 104 -7.16 -10.28 1.05
CA TRP A 104 -8.45 -10.02 0.40
C TRP A 104 -9.57 -10.94 0.89
N LYS A 105 -9.24 -12.21 1.21
CA LYS A 105 -10.21 -13.14 1.79
C LYS A 105 -10.76 -12.64 3.13
N LYS A 106 -9.87 -12.17 4.03
CA LYS A 106 -10.29 -11.62 5.33
C LYS A 106 -11.06 -10.32 5.17
N VAL A 107 -10.59 -9.42 4.30
CA VAL A 107 -11.27 -8.13 4.05
C VAL A 107 -12.66 -8.34 3.49
N LYS A 108 -12.82 -9.21 2.48
CA LYS A 108 -14.14 -9.58 1.94
C LYS A 108 -15.04 -10.22 3.00
N GLY A 109 -14.48 -11.03 3.89
CA GLY A 109 -15.22 -11.61 5.02
C GLY A 109 -15.71 -10.57 6.02
N ILE A 110 -14.89 -9.58 6.36
CA ILE A 110 -15.25 -8.49 7.29
C ILE A 110 -16.30 -7.56 6.67
N ILE A 111 -16.11 -7.15 5.41
CA ILE A 111 -17.01 -6.22 4.72
C ILE A 111 -18.30 -6.92 4.27
N GLY A 112 -18.27 -8.23 4.04
CA GLY A 112 -19.43 -9.01 3.61
C GLY A 112 -19.72 -8.94 2.11
N THR A 113 -18.79 -8.42 1.28
CA THR A 113 -18.98 -8.30 -0.16
C THR A 113 -17.86 -9.00 -0.93
N LYS A 114 -18.18 -9.51 -2.12
CA LYS A 114 -17.19 -10.17 -3.00
C LYS A 114 -16.52 -9.20 -3.98
N LYS A 115 -17.17 -8.07 -4.25
CA LYS A 115 -16.82 -7.09 -5.29
C LYS A 115 -16.06 -5.90 -4.69
N LEU A 116 -14.83 -6.19 -4.24
CA LEU A 116 -13.91 -5.20 -3.72
C LEU A 116 -12.77 -4.95 -4.70
N ARG A 117 -12.33 -3.69 -4.79
CA ARG A 117 -11.10 -3.28 -5.49
C ARG A 117 -10.40 -2.18 -4.70
N LEU A 118 -9.16 -1.87 -5.05
CA LEU A 118 -8.53 -0.63 -4.59
C LEU A 118 -9.15 0.57 -5.31
N ALA A 119 -9.16 1.72 -4.62
CA ALA A 119 -9.53 2.99 -5.23
C ALA A 119 -8.50 3.40 -6.30
N THR A 120 -8.97 4.07 -7.35
CA THR A 120 -8.06 4.70 -8.33
C THR A 120 -7.41 5.94 -7.72
N VAL A 121 -6.36 6.46 -8.36
CA VAL A 121 -5.64 7.66 -7.88
C VAL A 121 -6.61 8.84 -7.73
N GLU A 122 -7.49 9.04 -8.71
CA GLU A 122 -8.48 10.13 -8.72
C GLU A 122 -9.49 9.96 -7.57
N GLU A 123 -9.91 8.73 -7.28
CA GLU A 123 -10.80 8.45 -6.16
C GLU A 123 -10.11 8.68 -4.80
N VAL A 124 -8.83 8.34 -4.68
CA VAL A 124 -8.05 8.57 -3.46
C VAL A 124 -7.94 10.07 -3.20
N ILE A 125 -7.52 10.85 -4.20
CA ILE A 125 -7.40 12.32 -4.09
C ILE A 125 -8.76 12.93 -3.73
N ALA A 126 -9.83 12.54 -4.43
CA ALA A 126 -11.16 13.09 -4.19
C ALA A 126 -11.72 12.75 -2.79
N LYS A 127 -11.32 11.62 -2.18
CA LYS A 127 -11.82 11.19 -0.87
C LYS A 127 -10.92 11.58 0.30
N THR A 128 -9.62 11.75 0.06
CA THR A 128 -8.63 11.92 1.13
C THR A 128 -7.87 13.24 1.05
N GLY A 129 -7.86 13.90 -0.11
CA GLY A 129 -7.09 15.13 -0.32
C GLY A 129 -5.57 14.92 -0.38
N CYS A 130 -5.13 13.68 -0.57
CA CYS A 130 -3.75 13.25 -0.77
C CYS A 130 -3.67 12.13 -1.82
#